data_AF-A0AAD9V297-F1
#
_entry.id   AF-A0AAD9V297-F1
#
_cell.length_a   1.000
_cell.length_b   1.000
_cell.length_c   1.000
_cell.angle_alpha   90.00
_cell.angle_beta   90.00
_cell.angle_gamma   90.00
#
_symmetry.space_group_name_H-M   'P 1'
#
loop_
_entity.id
_entity.type
_entity.pdbx_description
1 polymer ?
#
loop_
_entity_poly.entity_id
_entity_poly.type
_entity_poly.pdbx_seq_one_letter_code
_entity_poly.pdbx_strand_id
1 'polypeptide(L)'
;MTISDHQALQSDNFLQQLDRFWKTLEPKLTSLVLPSTYNDVFDCQNDSKEILLFINATKHLCTIHYNLCIAGEAEVREASFDQVVGFLEKSGHCNQKSNVQTVDVSINKLPNVQQEFSIGKKCGFHESKQVQLKNYSGQILLSRSQRDQMRKTISAFANTEGGKIFLGIDDSCVVHGVNMQENNRDEIKGRVKFIITERMIFPVNPQEKIHWDIEFIPVSGCDTTQDLAVVVIKIAGIKSFGGVFMKGPKSYELCHGKVEAVEFHEWKKRLVSASKLQTSPKAQNGFPVTPEGFQKSLEKEVQDIIVQIQKLSSTGRKRGLIVGSKSWRANLGESPSNDVICDLLVISRGLGGLHLYTVCKEGKEEDCLNYSREVSLLIKKSLVQNGGCSVKFYITYHVVSSSAKVEPPHHDERYPQCYDLCNCKENLNVVLKALAIILAQVPSPLSSNLGVEIMCLLTKEQFELVHKEIHHKRELWVKGAAGTGKTLVALEVIKKIALLNNLGKNKILFVAENEGIVQQIR
;
A
#
# COMPACT_ATOMS: atom_id res chain seq x y z
N MET A 1 -9.31 31.93 18.49
CA MET A 1 -8.66 32.39 19.74
C MET A 1 -8.31 33.86 19.61
N THR A 2 -8.35 34.64 20.69
CA THR A 2 -8.14 36.10 20.74
C THR A 2 -6.66 36.47 20.81
N ILE A 3 -6.35 37.72 20.46
CA ILE A 3 -5.00 38.31 20.21
C ILE A 3 -4.01 38.18 21.39
N SER A 4 -4.45 37.80 22.59
CA SER A 4 -3.60 37.51 23.75
C SER A 4 -2.78 36.21 23.64
N ASP A 5 -3.13 35.29 22.74
CA ASP A 5 -2.42 34.00 22.56
C ASP A 5 -1.19 34.13 21.63
N HIS A 6 -1.00 35.30 21.00
CA HIS A 6 0.06 35.56 20.00
C HIS A 6 1.47 35.59 20.57
N GLN A 7 1.63 36.12 21.79
CA GLN A 7 2.94 36.20 22.45
C GLN A 7 3.41 34.84 22.99
N ALA A 8 2.49 33.89 23.23
CA ALA A 8 2.84 32.53 23.64
C ALA A 8 3.40 31.70 22.47
N LEU A 9 2.84 31.89 21.26
CA LEU A 9 3.23 31.19 20.02
C LEU A 9 4.62 31.61 19.48
N GLN A 10 5.07 32.83 19.75
CA GLN A 10 6.37 33.35 19.28
C GLN A 10 7.53 33.16 20.27
N SER A 11 7.31 32.52 21.42
CA SER A 11 8.40 32.23 22.35
C SER A 11 9.25 31.06 21.83
N ASP A 12 10.59 31.15 21.93
CA ASP A 12 11.51 30.04 21.62
C ASP A 12 11.14 28.74 22.37
N ASN A 13 10.47 28.88 23.51
CA ASN A 13 9.95 27.77 24.31
C ASN A 13 8.81 27.02 23.61
N PHE A 14 7.91 27.70 22.90
CA PHE A 14 6.81 27.05 22.16
C PHE A 14 7.34 26.25 20.96
N LEU A 15 8.25 26.81 20.16
CA LEU A 15 8.85 26.10 19.02
C LEU A 15 9.64 24.87 19.46
N GLN A 16 10.36 24.94 20.59
CA GLN A 16 11.03 23.78 21.18
C GLN A 16 10.05 22.71 21.70
N GLN A 17 8.93 23.12 22.30
CA GLN A 17 7.89 22.19 22.73
C GLN A 17 7.20 21.53 21.54
N LEU A 18 6.96 22.28 20.48
CA LEU A 18 6.39 21.80 19.22
C LEU A 18 7.31 20.79 18.53
N ASP A 19 8.61 21.08 18.45
CA ASP A 19 9.61 20.15 17.91
C ASP A 19 9.67 18.84 18.73
N ARG A 20 9.65 18.94 20.07
CA ARG A 20 9.56 17.76 20.94
C ARG A 20 8.26 16.97 20.71
N PHE A 21 7.14 17.67 20.54
CA PHE A 21 5.86 17.04 20.23
C PHE A 21 5.93 16.26 18.91
N TRP A 22 6.41 16.88 17.83
CA TRP A 22 6.54 16.23 16.53
C TRP A 22 7.50 15.04 16.56
N LYS A 23 8.64 15.14 17.26
CA LYS A 23 9.56 14.01 17.49
C LYS A 23 8.90 12.80 18.15
N THR A 24 7.82 13.00 18.93
CA THR A 24 7.04 11.89 19.50
C THR A 24 5.90 11.40 18.61
N LEU A 25 5.36 12.26 17.74
CA LEU A 25 4.18 11.98 16.93
C LEU A 25 4.53 11.39 15.55
N GLU A 26 5.55 11.94 14.87
CA GLU A 26 5.95 11.56 13.52
C GLU A 26 6.28 10.05 13.39
N PRO A 27 7.01 9.40 14.33
CA PRO A 27 7.22 7.95 14.25
C PRO A 27 5.91 7.14 14.32
N LYS A 28 4.94 7.61 15.10
CA LYS A 28 3.62 6.96 15.23
C LYS A 28 2.80 7.11 13.95
N LEU A 29 2.79 8.31 13.38
CA LEU A 29 2.14 8.58 12.09
C LEU A 29 2.81 7.81 10.94
N THR A 30 4.14 7.71 10.95
CA THR A 30 4.91 6.92 9.97
C THR A 30 4.52 5.45 10.04
N SER A 31 4.43 4.88 11.25
CA SER A 31 3.98 3.50 11.44
C SER A 31 2.52 3.29 11.04
N LEU A 32 1.66 4.29 11.26
CA LEU A 32 0.22 4.22 10.99
C LEU A 32 -0.11 4.07 9.50
N VAL A 33 0.69 4.70 8.64
CA VAL A 33 0.43 4.79 7.20
C VAL A 33 1.18 3.73 6.38
N LEU A 34 1.88 2.80 7.02
CA LEU A 34 2.52 1.69 6.30
C LEU A 34 1.46 0.85 5.57
N PRO A 35 1.69 0.48 4.29
CA PRO A 35 2.96 0.57 3.55
C PRO A 35 3.25 1.88 2.79
N SER A 36 2.40 2.91 2.88
CA SER A 36 2.71 4.25 2.33
C SER A 36 3.86 4.92 3.10
N THR A 37 4.49 5.94 2.52
CA THR A 37 5.48 6.75 3.24
C THR A 37 4.84 7.96 3.90
N TYR A 38 5.43 8.44 5.00
CA TYR A 38 4.92 9.60 5.75
C TYR A 38 4.67 10.82 4.84
N ASN A 39 5.65 11.17 4.01
CA ASN A 39 5.59 12.35 3.13
C ASN A 39 4.58 12.22 1.98
N ASP A 40 4.12 11.02 1.63
CA ASP A 40 3.05 10.84 0.64
C ASP A 40 1.67 11.19 1.25
N VAL A 41 1.55 11.08 2.57
CA VAL A 41 0.28 11.15 3.29
C VAL A 41 0.15 12.44 4.09
N PHE A 42 1.21 12.89 4.73
CA PHE A 42 1.20 14.04 5.63
C PHE A 42 2.03 15.18 5.05
N ASP A 43 1.45 16.37 5.03
CA ASP A 43 2.17 17.63 4.80
C ASP A 43 1.86 18.58 5.97
N CYS A 44 2.91 19.11 6.61
CA CYS A 44 2.77 19.99 7.75
C CYS A 44 3.23 21.40 7.35
N GLN A 45 2.32 22.36 7.47
CA GLN A 45 2.60 23.76 7.25
C GLN A 45 2.48 24.49 8.59
N ASN A 46 3.52 25.27 8.91
CA ASN A 46 3.56 26.05 10.13
C ASN A 46 3.52 27.53 9.73
N ASP A 47 2.52 28.25 10.21
CA ASP A 47 2.48 29.71 10.11
C ASP A 47 2.59 30.34 11.51
N SER A 48 2.63 31.68 11.57
CA SER A 48 2.80 32.41 12.85
C SER A 48 1.64 32.25 13.86
N LYS A 49 0.55 31.56 13.50
CA LYS A 49 -0.71 31.49 14.27
C LYS A 49 -1.25 30.07 14.44
N GLU A 50 -1.00 29.19 13.49
CA GLU A 50 -1.63 27.88 13.38
C GLU A 50 -0.64 26.84 12.79
N ILE A 51 -0.83 25.59 13.20
CA ILE A 51 -0.14 24.44 12.64
C ILE A 51 -1.17 23.65 11.85
N LEU A 52 -0.99 23.60 10.53
CA LEU A 52 -1.89 22.88 9.63
C LEU A 52 -1.24 21.55 9.26
N LEU A 53 -1.97 20.45 9.49
CA LEU A 53 -1.59 19.11 9.04
C LEU A 53 -2.55 18.68 7.93
N PHE A 54 -2.05 18.71 6.70
CA PHE A 54 -2.77 18.22 5.54
C PHE A 54 -2.58 16.71 5.43
N ILE A 55 -3.68 16.00 5.22
CA ILE A 55 -3.71 14.53 5.18
C ILE A 55 -4.28 14.10 3.82
N ASN A 56 -3.44 13.51 2.99
CA ASN A 56 -3.84 12.90 1.73
C ASN A 56 -4.50 11.54 1.96
N ALA A 57 -5.39 11.15 1.05
CA ALA A 57 -6.04 9.86 1.10
C ALA A 57 -5.03 8.71 0.90
N THR A 58 -5.03 7.74 1.82
CA THR A 58 -4.19 6.54 1.75
C THR A 58 -4.84 5.45 0.90
N LYS A 59 -4.02 4.64 0.25
CA LYS A 59 -4.48 3.47 -0.55
C LYS A 59 -4.93 2.28 0.31
N HIS A 60 -4.84 2.36 1.64
CA HIS A 60 -5.34 1.38 2.61
C HIS A 60 -5.99 2.10 3.78
N LEU A 61 -6.79 1.34 4.53
CA LEU A 61 -7.35 1.77 5.80
C LEU A 61 -6.26 1.83 6.87
N CYS A 62 -5.93 3.03 7.33
CA CYS A 62 -5.01 3.26 8.43
C CYS A 62 -5.64 2.82 9.77
N THR A 63 -4.94 2.01 10.54
CA THR A 63 -5.43 1.48 11.83
C THR A 63 -4.39 1.74 12.91
N ILE A 64 -4.78 2.43 13.99
CA ILE A 64 -3.86 2.84 15.07
C ILE A 64 -3.38 1.62 15.86
N HIS A 65 -4.33 0.76 16.23
CA HIS A 65 -4.06 -0.50 16.90
C HIS A 65 -4.98 -1.57 16.32
N TYR A 66 -4.38 -2.61 15.77
CA TYR A 66 -5.11 -3.78 15.28
C TYR A 66 -5.74 -4.55 16.44
N ASN A 67 -5.16 -4.47 17.65
CA ASN A 67 -5.58 -5.28 18.80
C ASN A 67 -5.54 -6.79 18.51
N LEU A 68 -4.64 -7.21 17.61
CA LEU A 68 -4.30 -8.61 17.34
C LEU A 68 -2.86 -8.82 17.77
N CYS A 69 -2.62 -9.80 18.64
CA CYS A 69 -1.28 -10.06 19.19
C CYS A 69 -0.69 -11.36 18.64
N ILE A 70 0.64 -11.45 18.64
CA ILE A 70 1.41 -12.62 18.24
C ILE A 70 2.45 -12.91 19.33
N ALA A 71 2.60 -14.17 19.71
CA ALA A 71 3.62 -14.59 20.67
C ALA A 71 5.01 -14.60 20.02
N GLY A 72 5.96 -13.89 20.64
CA GLY A 72 7.39 -13.96 20.35
C GLY A 72 8.14 -14.84 21.35
N GLU A 73 9.46 -14.94 21.20
CA GLU A 73 10.31 -15.70 22.14
C GLU A 73 10.42 -15.03 23.51
N ALA A 74 10.53 -13.70 23.53
CA ALA A 74 10.74 -12.92 24.75
C ALA A 74 9.52 -12.08 25.16
N GLU A 75 8.64 -11.75 24.23
CA GLU A 75 7.49 -10.87 24.51
C GLU A 75 6.31 -11.11 23.57
N VAL A 76 5.15 -10.63 24.01
CA VAL A 76 3.95 -10.53 23.18
C VAL A 76 3.92 -9.18 22.47
N ARG A 77 3.85 -9.22 21.14
CA ARG A 77 3.82 -8.03 20.27
C ARG A 77 2.50 -7.93 19.49
N GLU A 78 2.15 -6.71 19.11
CA GLU A 78 1.03 -6.46 18.20
C GLU A 78 1.40 -6.93 16.78
N ALA A 79 0.43 -7.45 16.04
CA ALA A 79 0.62 -7.90 14.67
C ALA A 79 0.79 -6.73 13.70
N SER A 80 1.66 -6.92 12.72
CA SER A 80 1.81 -5.99 11.59
C SER A 80 0.62 -6.06 10.63
N PHE A 81 0.46 -5.03 9.79
CA PHE A 81 -0.56 -4.97 8.75
C PHE A 81 -0.62 -6.26 7.90
N ASP A 82 0.52 -6.71 7.36
CA ASP A 82 0.58 -7.90 6.50
C ASP A 82 0.15 -9.18 7.22
N GLN A 83 0.50 -9.31 8.50
CA GLN A 83 0.10 -10.44 9.32
C GLN A 83 -1.41 -10.44 9.57
N VAL A 84 -1.97 -9.28 9.90
CA VAL A 84 -3.42 -9.11 10.14
C VAL A 84 -4.20 -9.42 8.87
N VAL A 85 -3.80 -8.86 7.72
CA VAL A 85 -4.41 -9.17 6.41
C VAL A 85 -4.33 -10.67 6.14
N GLY A 86 -3.15 -11.28 6.32
CA GLY A 86 -2.94 -12.70 6.10
C GLY A 86 -3.77 -13.62 7.01
N PHE A 87 -4.08 -13.21 8.24
CA PHE A 87 -5.04 -13.93 9.09
C PHE A 87 -6.47 -13.80 8.57
N LEU A 88 -6.90 -12.57 8.25
CA LEU A 88 -8.26 -12.29 7.82
C LEU A 88 -8.61 -12.94 6.48
N GLU A 89 -7.68 -13.03 5.54
CA GLU A 89 -7.88 -13.67 4.23
C GLU A 89 -8.14 -15.17 4.36
N LYS A 90 -7.50 -15.85 5.32
CA LYS A 90 -7.68 -17.29 5.55
C LYS A 90 -9.09 -17.65 6.03
N SER A 91 -9.79 -16.70 6.66
CA SER A 91 -11.17 -16.92 7.14
C SER A 91 -12.19 -17.25 6.02
N GLY A 92 -11.88 -16.95 4.76
CA GLY A 92 -12.76 -17.23 3.62
C GLY A 92 -12.70 -18.66 3.06
N HIS A 93 -11.76 -19.50 3.50
CA HIS A 93 -11.54 -20.85 2.96
C HIS A 93 -12.12 -21.99 3.82
N CYS A 94 -12.72 -21.67 4.97
CA CYS A 94 -13.34 -22.67 5.83
C CYS A 94 -14.81 -22.89 5.43
N ASN A 95 -15.07 -23.97 4.68
CA ASN A 95 -16.43 -24.42 4.38
C ASN A 95 -17.18 -24.76 5.68
N GLN A 96 -18.28 -24.05 5.95
CA GLN A 96 -19.17 -24.25 7.10
C GLN A 96 -19.91 -25.63 7.11
N LYS A 97 -19.51 -26.59 6.26
CA LYS A 97 -20.21 -27.86 6.04
C LYS A 97 -19.41 -29.13 6.34
N SER A 98 -18.20 -29.02 6.89
CA SER A 98 -17.42 -30.19 7.32
C SER A 98 -17.21 -30.18 8.83
N ASN A 99 -17.45 -31.30 9.50
CA ASN A 99 -17.19 -31.59 10.92
C ASN A 99 -15.68 -31.54 11.30
N VAL A 100 -14.95 -30.56 10.79
CA VAL A 100 -13.50 -30.42 10.95
C VAL A 100 -13.23 -29.53 12.16
N GLN A 101 -12.38 -30.02 13.07
CA GLN A 101 -11.92 -29.29 14.25
C GLN A 101 -11.52 -27.85 13.87
N THR A 102 -12.12 -26.85 14.54
CA THR A 102 -11.89 -25.41 14.34
C THR A 102 -10.57 -24.91 14.95
N VAL A 103 -9.57 -25.79 15.05
CA VAL A 103 -8.29 -25.51 15.68
C VAL A 103 -7.13 -26.01 14.80
N ASP A 104 -6.07 -25.22 14.72
CA ASP A 104 -4.80 -25.62 14.10
C ASP A 104 -4.00 -26.53 15.04
N VAL A 105 -3.94 -26.15 16.32
CA VAL A 105 -3.25 -26.89 17.38
C VAL A 105 -4.21 -27.08 18.55
N SER A 106 -4.57 -28.34 18.81
CA SER A 106 -5.44 -28.72 19.93
C SER A 106 -4.74 -28.50 21.28
N ILE A 107 -5.53 -28.15 22.30
CA ILE A 107 -5.05 -28.01 23.69
C ILE A 107 -4.33 -29.27 24.22
N ASN A 108 -4.67 -30.45 23.69
CA ASN A 108 -4.06 -31.73 24.09
C ASN A 108 -2.66 -31.95 23.48
N LYS A 109 -2.30 -31.16 22.46
CA LYS A 109 -0.99 -31.19 21.79
C LYS A 109 -0.05 -30.10 22.29
N LEU A 110 -0.46 -29.29 23.28
CA LEU A 110 0.37 -28.26 23.88
C LEU A 110 1.55 -28.88 24.66
N PRO A 111 2.67 -28.16 24.81
CA PRO A 111 3.86 -28.68 25.48
C PRO A 111 3.54 -29.30 26.84
N ASN A 112 4.04 -30.50 27.09
CA ASN A 112 3.94 -31.11 28.40
C ASN A 112 5.05 -30.53 29.28
N VAL A 113 4.66 -29.83 30.32
CA VAL A 113 5.57 -29.16 31.28
C VAL A 113 5.32 -29.78 32.64
N GLN A 114 6.35 -29.80 33.49
CA GLN A 114 6.30 -30.39 34.82
C GLN A 114 5.10 -29.82 35.61
N GLN A 115 4.34 -30.72 36.24
CA GLN A 115 3.06 -30.40 36.89
C GLN A 115 3.13 -30.51 38.42
N GLU A 116 4.31 -30.60 39.00
CA GLU A 116 4.49 -30.61 40.45
C GLU A 116 5.10 -29.27 40.87
N PHE A 117 4.35 -28.52 41.69
CA PHE A 117 4.75 -27.21 42.16
C PHE A 117 4.91 -27.23 43.67
N SER A 118 6.00 -26.63 44.16
CA SER A 118 6.25 -26.42 45.59
C SER A 118 6.49 -24.94 45.84
N ILE A 119 5.86 -24.39 46.88
CA ILE A 119 5.95 -22.96 47.20
C ILE A 119 7.42 -22.53 47.42
N GLY A 120 7.78 -21.36 46.87
CA GLY A 120 9.13 -20.79 46.97
C GLY A 120 10.19 -21.51 46.12
N LYS A 121 9.85 -22.58 45.39
CA LYS A 121 10.78 -23.26 44.47
C LYS A 121 10.62 -22.76 43.04
N LYS A 122 11.65 -22.99 42.22
CA LYS A 122 11.58 -22.72 40.78
C LYS A 122 10.73 -23.77 40.07
N CYS A 123 9.90 -23.37 39.12
CA CYS A 123 9.00 -24.26 38.38
C CYS A 123 9.69 -25.14 37.32
N GLY A 124 10.98 -24.96 37.06
CA GLY A 124 11.76 -25.80 36.14
C GLY A 124 11.64 -25.44 34.65
N PHE A 125 10.92 -24.37 34.32
CA PHE A 125 10.80 -23.85 32.95
C PHE A 125 10.68 -22.33 32.93
N HIS A 126 10.86 -21.73 31.77
CA HIS A 126 10.82 -20.28 31.56
C HIS A 126 9.70 -19.89 30.60
N GLU A 127 9.39 -18.59 30.53
CA GLU A 127 8.49 -18.05 29.51
C GLU A 127 9.04 -18.35 28.10
N SER A 128 8.11 -18.60 27.17
CA SER A 128 8.41 -18.92 25.78
C SER A 128 7.21 -18.58 24.90
N LYS A 129 7.32 -18.84 23.59
CA LYS A 129 6.20 -18.69 22.64
C LYS A 129 4.92 -19.42 23.03
N GLN A 130 4.99 -20.45 23.87
CA GLN A 130 3.84 -21.27 24.28
C GLN A 130 3.63 -21.30 25.80
N VAL A 131 4.42 -20.55 26.58
CA VAL A 131 4.34 -20.52 28.05
C VAL A 131 4.45 -19.09 28.56
N GLN A 132 3.48 -18.65 29.35
CA GLN A 132 3.52 -17.37 30.06
C GLN A 132 3.36 -17.60 31.56
N LEU A 133 4.17 -16.94 32.37
CA LEU A 133 4.12 -16.97 33.83
C LEU A 133 3.55 -15.64 34.33
N LYS A 134 2.59 -15.66 35.24
CA LYS A 134 2.08 -14.44 35.87
C LYS A 134 1.79 -14.68 37.33
N ASN A 135 2.19 -13.73 38.17
CA ASN A 135 1.81 -13.69 39.57
C ASN A 135 0.98 -12.44 39.84
N TYR A 136 -0.19 -12.61 40.46
CA TYR A 136 -1.10 -11.51 40.79
C TYR A 136 -1.33 -11.49 42.30
N SER A 137 -1.28 -10.30 42.89
CA SER A 137 -1.67 -10.10 44.29
C SER A 137 -3.20 -10.02 44.42
N GLY A 138 -3.75 -10.70 45.42
CA GLY A 138 -5.17 -10.66 45.76
C GLY A 138 -6.07 -11.40 44.76
N GLN A 139 -7.24 -10.81 44.46
CA GLN A 139 -8.22 -11.44 43.57
C GLN A 139 -7.77 -11.45 42.10
N ILE A 140 -7.76 -12.64 41.50
CA ILE A 140 -7.30 -12.89 40.15
C ILE A 140 -8.30 -12.43 39.09
N LEU A 141 -7.78 -11.74 38.08
CA LEU A 141 -8.51 -11.22 36.92
C LEU A 141 -9.63 -10.24 37.27
N LEU A 142 -9.60 -9.65 38.47
CA LEU A 142 -10.56 -8.65 38.90
C LEU A 142 -10.22 -7.28 38.29
N SER A 143 -8.95 -6.89 38.37
CA SER A 143 -8.51 -5.56 37.91
C SER A 143 -8.52 -5.45 36.39
N ARG A 144 -8.68 -4.22 35.88
CA ARG A 144 -8.64 -3.95 34.43
C ARG A 144 -7.28 -4.33 33.82
N SER A 145 -6.18 -4.05 34.54
CA SER A 145 -4.82 -4.32 34.08
C SER A 145 -4.58 -5.82 33.87
N GLN A 146 -4.93 -6.66 34.85
CA GLN A 146 -4.81 -8.12 34.76
C GLN A 146 -5.63 -8.66 33.58
N ARG A 147 -6.86 -8.15 33.37
CA ARG A 147 -7.70 -8.57 32.24
C ARG A 147 -7.13 -8.13 30.89
N ASP A 148 -6.53 -6.95 30.81
CA ASP A 148 -5.87 -6.47 29.58
C ASP A 148 -4.62 -7.31 29.24
N GLN A 149 -3.79 -7.64 30.24
CA GLN A 149 -2.66 -8.56 30.07
C GLN A 149 -3.14 -9.96 29.64
N MET A 150 -4.16 -10.50 30.30
CA MET A 150 -4.74 -11.80 29.94
C MET A 150 -5.24 -11.83 28.50
N ARG A 151 -6.01 -10.84 28.06
CA ARG A 151 -6.48 -10.77 26.66
C ARG A 151 -5.32 -10.68 25.67
N LYS A 152 -4.25 -9.95 26.01
CA LYS A 152 -3.06 -9.79 25.17
C LYS A 152 -2.40 -11.15 24.95
N THR A 153 -2.17 -11.90 26.03
CA THR A 153 -1.56 -13.23 25.98
C THR A 153 -2.46 -14.27 25.29
N ILE A 154 -3.77 -14.27 25.56
CA ILE A 154 -4.72 -15.19 24.88
C ILE A 154 -4.71 -14.94 23.37
N SER A 155 -4.79 -13.68 22.93
CA SER A 155 -4.72 -13.32 21.51
C SER A 155 -3.40 -13.83 20.89
N ALA A 156 -2.28 -13.63 21.58
CA ALA A 156 -0.96 -14.05 21.12
C ALA A 156 -0.83 -15.57 20.91
N PHE A 157 -1.28 -16.37 21.88
CA PHE A 157 -1.26 -17.83 21.80
C PHE A 157 -2.24 -18.35 20.75
N ALA A 158 -3.46 -17.82 20.70
CA ALA A 158 -4.45 -18.22 19.71
C ALA A 158 -4.00 -17.94 18.27
N ASN A 159 -3.23 -16.88 18.04
CA ASN A 159 -2.71 -16.52 16.72
C ASN A 159 -1.38 -17.22 16.35
N THR A 160 -0.89 -18.12 17.20
CA THR A 160 0.33 -18.89 16.99
C THR A 160 0.04 -20.40 17.10
N GLU A 161 0.75 -21.13 17.94
CA GLU A 161 0.63 -22.59 18.10
C GLU A 161 -0.17 -22.96 19.35
N GLY A 162 -0.88 -22.00 19.93
CA GLY A 162 -1.47 -22.14 21.27
C GLY A 162 -0.42 -22.04 22.37
N GLY A 163 -0.87 -22.17 23.62
CA GLY A 163 0.02 -22.06 24.78
C GLY A 163 -0.67 -22.22 26.12
N LYS A 164 0.12 -22.15 27.19
CA LYS A 164 -0.30 -22.26 28.58
C LYS A 164 0.06 -21.00 29.35
N ILE A 165 -0.90 -20.44 30.08
CA ILE A 165 -0.70 -19.32 31.00
C ILE A 165 -0.74 -19.89 32.41
N PHE A 166 0.33 -19.74 33.17
CA PHE A 166 0.44 -20.19 34.55
C PHE A 166 0.26 -18.99 35.49
N LEU A 167 -0.82 -19.00 36.26
CA LEU A 167 -1.07 -18.00 37.30
C LEU A 167 -0.60 -18.53 38.66
N GLY A 168 0.08 -17.68 39.42
CA GLY A 168 0.72 -18.01 40.69
C GLY A 168 2.22 -18.35 40.56
N ILE A 169 2.83 -18.02 39.43
CA ILE A 169 4.28 -18.13 39.20
C ILE A 169 4.79 -16.79 38.69
N ASP A 170 5.85 -16.25 39.29
CA ASP A 170 6.39 -14.95 38.89
C ASP A 170 7.36 -15.05 37.70
N ASP A 171 7.78 -13.89 37.19
CA ASP A 171 8.70 -13.79 36.05
C ASP A 171 10.13 -14.29 36.39
N SER A 172 10.46 -14.48 37.69
CA SER A 172 11.69 -15.14 38.15
C SER A 172 11.55 -16.67 38.24
N CYS A 173 10.43 -17.20 37.74
CA CYS A 173 10.05 -18.61 37.73
C CYS A 173 9.82 -19.21 39.11
N VAL A 174 9.55 -18.38 40.14
CA VAL A 174 9.28 -18.82 41.50
C VAL A 174 7.79 -19.08 41.68
N VAL A 175 7.46 -20.23 42.26
CA VAL A 175 6.08 -20.63 42.57
C VAL A 175 5.62 -19.94 43.85
N HIS A 176 4.54 -19.17 43.74
CA HIS A 176 3.83 -18.57 44.88
C HIS A 176 2.51 -19.29 45.15
N GLY A 177 1.84 -19.74 44.08
CA GLY A 177 0.48 -20.27 44.14
C GLY A 177 -0.57 -19.17 44.23
N VAL A 178 -1.82 -19.56 43.99
CA VAL A 178 -3.00 -18.71 44.13
C VAL A 178 -3.81 -19.22 45.31
N ASN A 179 -4.19 -18.31 46.22
CA ASN A 179 -5.07 -18.64 47.33
C ASN A 179 -6.48 -18.98 46.84
N MET A 180 -6.86 -20.25 46.93
CA MET A 180 -8.16 -20.79 46.50
C MET A 180 -9.31 -20.42 47.43
N GLN A 181 -9.04 -20.04 48.69
CA GLN A 181 -10.07 -19.53 49.61
C GLN A 181 -10.55 -18.13 49.18
N GLU A 182 -9.63 -17.28 48.72
CA GLU A 182 -9.94 -15.95 48.19
C GLU A 182 -10.36 -15.98 46.72
N ASN A 183 -9.94 -17.00 45.97
CA ASN A 183 -10.17 -17.15 44.54
C ASN A 183 -10.77 -18.51 44.24
N ASN A 184 -12.07 -18.63 44.45
CA ASN A 184 -12.79 -19.86 44.17
C ASN A 184 -12.62 -20.31 42.69
N ARG A 185 -12.50 -21.63 42.48
CA ARG A 185 -12.26 -22.24 41.16
C ARG A 185 -13.31 -21.84 40.11
N ASP A 186 -14.59 -21.84 40.50
CA ASP A 186 -15.70 -21.51 39.60
C ASP A 186 -15.71 -20.01 39.26
N GLU A 187 -15.32 -19.14 40.20
CA GLU A 187 -15.19 -17.71 39.93
C GLU A 187 -14.06 -17.42 38.93
N ILE A 188 -12.89 -18.03 39.11
CA ILE A 188 -11.77 -17.87 38.17
C ILE A 188 -12.19 -18.35 36.78
N LYS A 189 -12.78 -19.55 36.72
CA LYS A 189 -13.28 -20.12 35.46
C LYS A 189 -14.32 -19.23 34.80
N GLY A 190 -15.27 -18.70 35.58
CA GLY A 190 -16.28 -17.75 35.12
C GLY A 190 -15.67 -16.46 34.56
N ARG A 191 -14.66 -15.89 35.23
CA ARG A 191 -13.93 -14.69 34.77
C ARG A 191 -13.17 -14.95 33.46
N VAL A 192 -12.47 -16.09 33.35
CA VAL A 192 -11.76 -16.49 32.11
C VAL A 192 -12.75 -16.68 30.96
N LYS A 193 -13.84 -17.42 31.20
CA LYS A 193 -14.92 -17.62 30.22
C LYS A 193 -15.48 -16.29 29.73
N PHE A 194 -15.84 -15.39 30.64
CA PHE A 194 -16.35 -14.05 30.32
C PHE A 194 -15.36 -13.22 29.49
N ILE A 195 -14.06 -13.30 29.78
CA ILE A 195 -13.04 -12.62 28.98
C ILE A 195 -13.04 -13.16 27.54
N ILE A 196 -13.05 -14.48 27.38
CA ILE A 196 -12.95 -15.15 26.08
C ILE A 196 -14.22 -14.96 25.24
N THR A 197 -15.41 -15.10 25.85
CA THR A 197 -16.68 -15.06 25.10
C THR A 197 -17.21 -13.64 24.90
N GLU A 198 -17.12 -12.76 25.91
CA GLU A 198 -17.79 -11.45 25.88
C GLU A 198 -16.85 -10.26 25.64
N ARG A 199 -15.54 -10.44 25.81
CA ARG A 199 -14.57 -9.31 25.81
C ARG A 199 -13.48 -9.42 24.76
N MET A 200 -13.49 -10.47 23.94
CA MET A 200 -12.55 -10.70 22.85
C MET A 200 -13.34 -11.00 21.57
N ILE A 201 -12.68 -10.88 20.41
CA ILE A 201 -13.30 -11.19 19.12
C ILE A 201 -12.64 -12.45 18.60
N PHE A 202 -13.38 -13.55 18.65
CA PHE A 202 -12.99 -14.81 18.04
C PHE A 202 -13.63 -14.96 16.66
N PRO A 203 -12.95 -15.62 15.71
CA PRO A 203 -13.52 -15.90 14.39
C PRO A 203 -14.58 -17.01 14.42
N VAL A 204 -14.66 -17.75 15.53
CA VAL A 204 -15.57 -18.86 15.79
C VAL A 204 -16.15 -18.71 17.19
N ASN A 205 -17.24 -19.40 17.50
CA ASN A 205 -17.76 -19.41 18.86
C ASN A 205 -16.80 -20.21 19.79
N PRO A 206 -16.13 -19.58 20.77
CA PRO A 206 -15.11 -20.26 21.56
C PRO A 206 -15.74 -21.25 22.55
N GLN A 207 -15.35 -22.51 22.41
CA GLN A 207 -15.81 -23.63 23.24
C GLN A 207 -14.73 -24.10 24.21
N GLU A 208 -15.12 -24.30 25.47
CA GLU A 208 -14.29 -24.92 26.51
C GLU A 208 -13.89 -26.35 26.09
N LYS A 209 -12.70 -26.81 26.49
CA LYS A 209 -12.07 -28.09 26.12
C LYS A 209 -11.72 -28.25 24.63
N ILE A 210 -12.07 -27.28 23.79
CA ILE A 210 -11.71 -27.28 22.37
C ILE A 210 -10.74 -26.13 22.10
N HIS A 211 -11.16 -24.90 22.39
CA HIS A 211 -10.39 -23.68 22.11
C HIS A 211 -9.61 -23.19 23.33
N TRP A 212 -10.16 -23.45 24.52
CA TRP A 212 -9.53 -23.09 25.78
C TRP A 212 -9.93 -24.08 26.86
N ASP A 213 -9.09 -24.21 27.88
CA ASP A 213 -9.39 -25.03 29.06
C ASP A 213 -8.68 -24.45 30.29
N ILE A 214 -9.11 -24.85 31.48
CA ILE A 214 -8.53 -24.42 32.74
C ILE A 214 -8.26 -25.62 33.65
N GLU A 215 -7.09 -25.63 34.25
CA GLU A 215 -6.63 -26.67 35.16
C GLU A 215 -6.10 -26.03 36.45
N PHE A 216 -6.31 -26.70 37.58
CA PHE A 216 -5.88 -26.26 38.90
C PHE A 216 -4.94 -27.30 39.47
N ILE A 217 -3.67 -26.93 39.62
CA ILE A 217 -2.62 -27.84 40.09
C ILE A 217 -2.27 -27.46 41.53
N PRO A 218 -2.48 -28.35 42.52
CA PRO A 218 -2.16 -28.07 43.91
C PRO A 218 -0.68 -27.73 44.13
N VAL A 219 -0.39 -26.79 45.03
CA VAL A 219 0.97 -26.43 45.42
C VAL A 219 1.34 -27.12 46.73
N SER A 220 2.46 -27.83 46.72
CA SER A 220 3.01 -28.55 47.87
C SER A 220 3.95 -27.67 48.72
N GLY A 221 4.26 -28.12 49.94
CA GLY A 221 5.24 -27.47 50.81
C GLY A 221 4.73 -26.22 51.54
N CYS A 222 3.41 -26.01 51.60
CA CYS A 222 2.82 -24.98 52.44
C CYS A 222 2.63 -25.53 53.86
N ASP A 223 3.39 -25.01 54.83
CA ASP A 223 3.27 -25.38 56.25
C ASP A 223 1.99 -24.81 56.91
N THR A 224 1.22 -24.00 56.17
CA THR A 224 -0.02 -23.35 56.63
C THR A 224 -1.26 -23.95 55.96
N THR A 225 -2.43 -23.79 56.59
CA THR A 225 -3.76 -24.22 56.14
C THR A 225 -4.25 -23.58 54.82
N GLN A 226 -3.37 -22.92 54.07
CA GLN A 226 -3.70 -22.20 52.85
C GLN A 226 -3.84 -23.19 51.67
N ASP A 227 -5.05 -23.29 51.13
CA ASP A 227 -5.33 -24.04 49.90
C ASP A 227 -4.77 -23.26 48.70
N LEU A 228 -3.57 -23.64 48.25
CA LEU A 228 -2.85 -22.99 47.15
C LEU A 228 -2.85 -23.85 45.89
N ALA A 229 -3.13 -23.23 44.75
CA ALA A 229 -3.01 -23.88 43.45
C ALA A 229 -2.37 -22.97 42.40
N VAL A 230 -1.61 -23.55 41.46
CA VAL A 230 -1.25 -22.89 40.20
C VAL A 230 -2.42 -23.08 39.23
N VAL A 231 -2.90 -21.97 38.68
CA VAL A 231 -4.00 -21.99 37.69
C VAL A 231 -3.40 -22.00 36.29
N VAL A 232 -3.70 -23.04 35.51
CA VAL A 232 -3.19 -23.20 34.15
C VAL A 232 -4.31 -22.96 33.15
N ILE A 233 -4.20 -21.90 32.36
CA ILE A 233 -5.14 -21.61 31.27
C ILE A 233 -4.51 -22.08 29.96
N LYS A 234 -5.14 -23.05 29.30
CA LYS A 234 -4.70 -23.63 28.02
C LYS A 234 -5.44 -22.92 26.89
N ILE A 235 -4.74 -22.50 25.85
CA ILE A 235 -5.29 -21.84 24.66
C ILE A 235 -4.86 -22.62 23.41
N ALA A 236 -5.81 -22.99 22.56
CA ALA A 236 -5.56 -23.63 21.28
C ALA A 236 -5.03 -22.63 20.24
N GLY A 237 -4.19 -23.09 19.32
CA GLY A 237 -3.80 -22.31 18.15
C GLY A 237 -4.91 -22.36 17.09
N ILE A 238 -5.40 -21.20 16.64
CA ILE A 238 -6.50 -21.06 15.67
C ILE A 238 -6.24 -19.97 14.60
N LYS A 239 -4.95 -19.71 14.32
CA LYS A 239 -4.49 -18.67 13.39
C LYS A 239 -5.06 -18.79 11.98
N SER A 240 -5.42 -19.99 11.51
CA SER A 240 -5.93 -20.20 10.15
C SER A 240 -7.40 -19.79 9.98
N PHE A 241 -8.10 -19.43 11.06
CA PHE A 241 -9.54 -19.15 11.03
C PHE A 241 -9.91 -17.66 10.99
N GLY A 242 -8.94 -16.74 10.91
CA GLY A 242 -9.21 -15.30 10.91
C GLY A 242 -8.52 -14.52 12.03
N GLY A 243 -7.85 -15.23 12.93
CA GLY A 243 -7.17 -14.65 14.09
C GLY A 243 -8.11 -14.20 15.21
N VAL A 244 -7.59 -14.17 16.44
CA VAL A 244 -8.27 -13.74 17.65
C VAL A 244 -7.79 -12.35 18.04
N PHE A 245 -8.72 -11.42 18.19
CA PHE A 245 -8.44 -10.05 18.59
C PHE A 245 -8.75 -9.87 20.07
N MET A 246 -7.86 -9.16 20.78
CA MET A 246 -8.08 -8.83 22.18
C MET A 246 -9.28 -7.90 22.37
N LYS A 247 -9.52 -7.00 21.41
CA LYS A 247 -10.63 -6.03 21.33
C LYS A 247 -10.83 -5.65 19.86
N GLY A 248 -11.91 -4.91 19.56
CA GLY A 248 -12.07 -4.28 18.25
C GLY A 248 -10.88 -3.35 17.93
N PRO A 249 -10.42 -3.30 16.68
CA PRO A 249 -9.32 -2.45 16.25
C PRO A 249 -9.66 -0.98 16.43
N LYS A 250 -8.65 -0.17 16.74
CA LYS A 250 -8.79 1.29 16.82
C LYS A 250 -8.59 1.89 15.45
N SER A 251 -9.68 1.94 14.69
CA SER A 251 -9.78 2.59 13.39
C SER A 251 -10.96 3.54 13.41
N TYR A 252 -10.81 4.70 12.75
CA TYR A 252 -11.78 5.77 12.80
C TYR A 252 -12.12 6.28 11.40
N GLU A 253 -13.32 6.83 11.24
CA GLU A 253 -13.76 7.52 10.04
C GLU A 253 -14.39 8.88 10.38
N LEU A 254 -14.34 9.82 9.43
CA LEU A 254 -14.98 11.12 9.57
C LEU A 254 -16.33 11.09 8.84
N CYS A 255 -17.41 10.93 9.60
CA CYS A 255 -18.78 10.89 9.10
C CYS A 255 -19.50 12.18 9.50
N HIS A 256 -19.94 12.98 8.53
CA HIS A 256 -20.68 14.23 8.77
C HIS A 256 -19.97 15.19 9.75
N GLY A 257 -18.64 15.29 9.67
CA GLY A 257 -17.83 16.14 10.54
C GLY A 257 -17.59 15.59 11.96
N LYS A 258 -18.04 14.36 12.26
CA LYS A 258 -17.75 13.67 13.53
C LYS A 258 -16.83 12.48 13.31
N VAL A 259 -15.89 12.31 14.24
CA VAL A 259 -14.98 11.17 14.24
C VAL A 259 -15.69 10.00 14.92
N GLU A 260 -15.90 8.92 14.18
CA GLU A 260 -16.59 7.73 14.63
C GLU A 260 -15.68 6.50 14.51
N ALA A 261 -15.82 5.54 15.42
CA ALA A 261 -15.06 4.29 15.37
C ALA A 261 -15.67 3.36 14.31
N VAL A 262 -14.81 2.79 13.46
CA VAL A 262 -15.25 1.82 12.45
C VAL A 262 -15.57 0.49 13.15
N GLU A 263 -16.78 -0.03 12.93
CA GLU A 263 -17.20 -1.32 13.47
C GLU A 263 -16.35 -2.47 12.90
N PHE A 264 -16.13 -3.54 13.67
CA PHE A 264 -15.18 -4.60 13.35
C PHE A 264 -15.43 -5.28 11.99
N HIS A 265 -16.68 -5.62 11.66
CA HIS A 265 -17.01 -6.30 10.41
C HIS A 265 -16.77 -5.39 9.21
N GLU A 266 -17.18 -4.13 9.32
CA GLU A 266 -16.93 -3.14 8.26
C GLU A 266 -15.44 -2.84 8.12
N TRP A 267 -14.72 -2.71 9.23
CA TRP A 267 -13.26 -2.57 9.25
C TRP A 267 -12.59 -3.75 8.56
N LYS A 268 -12.96 -5.00 8.90
CA LYS A 268 -12.44 -6.22 8.28
C LYS A 268 -12.68 -6.22 6.77
N LYS A 269 -13.91 -5.90 6.35
CA LYS A 269 -14.29 -5.85 4.94
C LYS A 269 -13.46 -4.81 4.19
N ARG A 270 -13.29 -3.62 4.75
CA ARG A 270 -12.50 -2.54 4.14
C ARG A 270 -11.01 -2.88 4.09
N LEU A 271 -10.45 -3.47 5.15
CA LEU A 271 -9.04 -3.86 5.19
C LEU A 271 -8.72 -4.94 4.15
N VAL A 272 -9.55 -5.99 4.04
CA VAL A 272 -9.38 -7.06 3.03
C VAL A 272 -9.71 -6.58 1.60
N SER A 273 -10.67 -5.68 1.43
CA SER A 273 -10.94 -5.10 0.09
C SER A 273 -9.81 -4.19 -0.35
N ALA A 274 -9.26 -3.38 0.57
CA ALA A 274 -8.09 -2.56 0.31
C ALA A 274 -6.84 -3.41 0.06
N SER A 275 -6.65 -4.54 0.79
CA SER A 275 -5.58 -5.48 0.47
C SER A 275 -5.77 -6.07 -0.92
N LYS A 276 -6.99 -6.42 -1.34
CA LYS A 276 -7.31 -6.87 -2.72
C LYS A 276 -7.05 -5.80 -3.79
N LEU A 277 -7.21 -4.53 -3.45
CA LEU A 277 -6.87 -3.40 -4.31
C LEU A 277 -5.36 -3.11 -4.33
N GLN A 278 -4.64 -3.43 -3.26
CA GLN A 278 -3.17 -3.38 -3.20
C GLN A 278 -2.50 -4.65 -3.76
N THR A 279 -3.19 -5.78 -3.72
CA THR A 279 -2.81 -7.09 -4.32
C THR A 279 -3.43 -7.27 -5.71
N SER A 280 -4.11 -6.25 -6.22
CA SER A 280 -4.19 -5.97 -7.66
C SER A 280 -3.21 -4.84 -7.97
N PRO A 281 -1.95 -5.22 -8.15
CA PRO A 281 -1.61 -5.74 -9.44
C PRO A 281 -1.61 -7.26 -9.29
N LYS A 282 -2.38 -7.96 -10.15
CA LYS A 282 -1.84 -9.22 -10.70
C LYS A 282 -0.35 -8.98 -10.82
N ALA A 283 0.50 -9.87 -10.32
CA ALA A 283 1.89 -9.88 -10.72
C ALA A 283 1.89 -9.68 -12.25
N GLN A 284 2.10 -8.43 -12.69
CA GLN A 284 2.53 -8.16 -14.02
C GLN A 284 3.94 -8.67 -13.87
N ASN A 285 4.13 -9.92 -14.27
CA ASN A 285 5.45 -10.44 -14.58
C ASN A 285 5.95 -9.53 -15.70
N GLY A 286 6.50 -8.37 -15.35
CA GLY A 286 6.65 -7.29 -16.31
C GLY A 286 6.74 -5.90 -15.72
N PHE A 287 7.36 -5.01 -16.48
CA PHE A 287 7.25 -3.58 -16.26
C PHE A 287 5.82 -3.09 -16.53
N PRO A 288 5.29 -2.16 -15.71
CA PRO A 288 4.01 -1.53 -15.97
C PRO A 288 4.01 -0.86 -17.35
N VAL A 289 2.87 -0.93 -18.02
CA VAL A 289 2.62 -0.24 -19.30
C VAL A 289 1.79 1.00 -19.01
N THR A 290 2.30 2.15 -19.42
CA THR A 290 1.63 3.44 -19.36
C THR A 290 1.37 3.92 -20.79
N PRO A 291 0.21 4.51 -21.09
CA PRO A 291 -0.91 4.74 -20.19
C PRO A 291 -1.70 3.48 -19.82
N GLU A 292 -2.44 3.56 -18.72
CA GLU A 292 -3.29 2.45 -18.30
C GLU A 292 -4.35 2.15 -19.38
N GLY A 293 -4.52 0.87 -19.69
CA GLY A 293 -5.45 0.43 -20.73
C GLY A 293 -4.87 0.42 -22.15
N PHE A 294 -3.69 1.02 -22.39
CA PHE A 294 -3.05 1.00 -23.71
C PHE A 294 -2.85 -0.42 -24.23
N GLN A 295 -2.23 -1.30 -23.44
CA GLN A 295 -2.04 -2.71 -23.80
C GLN A 295 -3.37 -3.40 -24.11
N LYS A 296 -4.42 -3.18 -23.28
CA LYS A 296 -5.73 -3.81 -23.48
C LYS A 296 -6.45 -3.33 -24.74
N SER A 297 -6.09 -2.16 -25.26
CA SER A 297 -6.69 -1.56 -26.47
C SER A 297 -6.12 -2.11 -27.78
N LEU A 298 -5.03 -2.90 -27.72
CA LEU A 298 -4.34 -3.45 -28.88
C LEU A 298 -4.84 -4.86 -29.21
N GLU A 299 -4.57 -5.30 -30.44
CA GLU A 299 -4.85 -6.68 -30.87
C GLU A 299 -4.01 -7.69 -30.09
N LYS A 300 -4.51 -8.93 -30.00
CA LYS A 300 -3.92 -9.97 -29.15
C LYS A 300 -2.44 -10.24 -29.47
N GLU A 301 -2.08 -10.26 -30.75
CA GLU A 301 -0.70 -10.48 -31.22
C GLU A 301 0.26 -9.41 -30.66
N VAL A 302 -0.16 -8.15 -30.67
CA VAL A 302 0.63 -7.04 -30.12
C VAL A 302 0.67 -7.07 -28.60
N GLN A 303 -0.42 -7.50 -27.95
CA GLN A 303 -0.42 -7.74 -26.50
C GLN A 303 0.61 -8.80 -26.11
N ASP A 304 0.75 -9.86 -26.90
CA ASP A 304 1.71 -10.93 -26.68
C ASP A 304 3.16 -10.44 -26.85
N ILE A 305 3.43 -9.54 -27.81
CA ILE A 305 4.72 -8.85 -27.94
C ILE A 305 5.05 -8.03 -26.69
N ILE A 306 4.09 -7.25 -26.19
CA ILE A 306 4.28 -6.46 -24.95
C ILE A 306 4.61 -7.39 -23.78
N VAL A 307 3.94 -8.55 -23.68
CA VAL A 307 4.24 -9.57 -22.67
C VAL A 307 5.65 -10.15 -22.85
N GLN A 308 6.11 -10.37 -24.07
CA GLN A 308 7.49 -10.81 -24.34
C GLN A 308 8.51 -9.75 -23.87
N ILE A 309 8.31 -8.48 -24.22
CA ILE A 309 9.16 -7.36 -23.78
C ILE A 309 9.17 -7.27 -22.24
N GLN A 310 8.01 -7.39 -21.61
CA GLN A 310 7.87 -7.41 -20.16
C GLN A 310 8.67 -8.55 -19.50
N LYS A 311 8.63 -9.76 -20.08
CA LYS A 311 9.39 -10.93 -19.60
C LYS A 311 10.90 -10.73 -19.75
N LEU A 312 11.37 -10.27 -20.92
CA LEU A 312 12.79 -9.96 -21.16
C LEU A 312 13.33 -8.96 -20.14
N SER A 313 12.50 -7.98 -19.82
CA SER A 313 12.83 -6.88 -18.91
C SER A 313 12.77 -7.25 -17.42
N SER A 314 12.16 -8.39 -17.08
CA SER A 314 11.95 -8.85 -15.69
C SER A 314 13.01 -9.86 -15.19
N THR A 315 14.08 -10.08 -15.94
CA THR A 315 15.18 -10.98 -15.56
C THR A 315 16.01 -10.38 -14.40
N GLY A 316 15.58 -10.66 -13.17
CA GLY A 316 16.17 -10.12 -11.92
C GLY A 316 15.25 -9.11 -11.22
N ARG A 317 15.58 -8.68 -9.99
CA ARG A 317 14.82 -7.69 -9.19
C ARG A 317 14.82 -6.26 -9.78
N LYS A 318 14.92 -6.13 -11.11
CA LYS A 318 15.03 -4.89 -11.86
C LYS A 318 13.64 -4.23 -11.97
N ARG A 319 13.58 -2.92 -11.73
CA ARG A 319 12.38 -2.09 -11.90
C ARG A 319 12.49 -1.31 -13.21
N GLY A 320 11.36 -1.09 -13.88
CA GLY A 320 11.29 -0.32 -15.12
C GLY A 320 9.86 0.04 -15.49
N LEU A 321 9.69 0.64 -16.66
CA LEU A 321 8.44 1.20 -17.19
C LEU A 321 8.39 1.01 -18.72
N ILE A 322 7.21 0.77 -19.29
CA ILE A 322 6.98 0.81 -20.73
C ILE A 322 6.00 1.94 -21.02
N VAL A 323 6.40 2.90 -21.87
CA VAL A 323 5.54 3.99 -22.34
C VAL A 323 5.10 3.69 -23.77
N GLY A 324 3.84 3.29 -23.93
CA GLY A 324 3.25 2.91 -25.20
C GLY A 324 2.48 4.05 -25.87
N SER A 325 2.68 4.21 -27.18
CA SER A 325 1.91 5.11 -28.04
C SER A 325 1.59 4.42 -29.36
N LYS A 326 0.49 4.80 -30.03
CA LYS A 326 0.23 4.33 -31.41
C LYS A 326 1.27 4.86 -32.40
N SER A 327 1.79 6.05 -32.15
CA SER A 327 2.91 6.60 -32.91
C SER A 327 3.59 7.68 -32.08
N TRP A 328 4.84 7.42 -31.67
CA TRP A 328 5.65 8.43 -31.01
C TRP A 328 6.00 9.58 -31.97
N ARG A 329 6.09 9.30 -33.28
CA ARG A 329 6.26 10.30 -34.35
C ARG A 329 5.12 11.32 -34.36
N ALA A 330 3.87 10.84 -34.31
CA ALA A 330 2.70 11.70 -34.25
C ALA A 330 2.64 12.55 -32.97
N ASN A 331 3.03 11.96 -31.83
CA ASN A 331 3.08 12.68 -30.56
C ASN A 331 4.08 13.85 -30.57
N LEU A 332 5.12 13.75 -31.41
CA LEU A 332 6.15 14.77 -31.59
C LEU A 332 5.86 15.71 -32.78
N GLY A 333 4.63 15.69 -33.31
CA GLY A 333 4.17 16.65 -34.33
C GLY A 333 4.44 16.26 -35.77
N GLU A 334 4.95 15.05 -36.04
CA GLU A 334 5.21 14.55 -37.40
C GLU A 334 4.11 13.59 -37.88
N SER A 335 4.08 13.31 -39.19
CA SER A 335 3.11 12.38 -39.76
C SER A 335 3.40 10.92 -39.33
N PRO A 336 2.40 10.15 -38.85
CA PRO A 336 2.58 8.75 -38.53
C PRO A 336 2.79 7.89 -39.79
N SER A 337 3.39 6.71 -39.63
CA SER A 337 3.47 5.70 -40.69
C SER A 337 2.25 4.77 -40.64
N ASN A 338 1.75 4.37 -41.81
CA ASN A 338 0.65 3.39 -41.92
C ASN A 338 1.11 1.95 -41.67
N ASP A 339 2.42 1.70 -41.68
CA ASP A 339 3.00 0.37 -41.49
C ASP A 339 3.32 0.07 -40.03
N VAL A 340 3.29 1.09 -39.17
CA VAL A 340 3.53 0.99 -37.73
C VAL A 340 2.21 0.80 -36.99
N ILE A 341 2.16 -0.21 -36.13
CA ILE A 341 1.01 -0.51 -35.26
C ILE A 341 1.11 0.30 -33.97
N CYS A 342 2.28 0.25 -33.31
CA CYS A 342 2.57 1.05 -32.13
C CYS A 342 4.08 1.17 -31.85
N ASP A 343 4.43 2.14 -31.03
CA ASP A 343 5.77 2.41 -30.54
C ASP A 343 5.80 2.25 -29.00
N LEU A 344 6.75 1.47 -28.50
CA LEU A 344 6.90 1.12 -27.09
C LEU A 344 8.27 1.59 -26.58
N LEU A 345 8.30 2.62 -25.74
CA LEU A 345 9.53 3.10 -25.12
C LEU A 345 9.75 2.38 -23.79
N VAL A 346 10.70 1.45 -23.76
CA VAL A 346 11.08 0.66 -22.59
C VAL A 346 12.19 1.38 -21.83
N ILE A 347 11.97 1.56 -20.53
CA ILE A 347 12.88 2.26 -19.63
C ILE A 347 13.23 1.32 -18.48
N SER A 348 14.51 0.96 -18.35
CA SER A 348 14.94 -0.06 -17.40
C SER A 348 16.26 0.30 -16.74
N ARG A 349 16.35 0.16 -15.41
CA ARG A 349 17.65 0.20 -14.71
C ARG A 349 18.55 -0.98 -15.07
N GLY A 350 17.95 -2.05 -15.58
CA GLY A 350 18.61 -3.33 -15.80
C GLY A 350 19.07 -3.60 -17.23
N LEU A 351 18.66 -2.76 -18.18
CA LEU A 351 19.02 -2.87 -19.61
C LEU A 351 19.95 -1.74 -20.05
N GLY A 352 20.37 -0.88 -19.12
CA GLY A 352 21.37 0.16 -19.35
C GLY A 352 20.92 1.40 -20.11
N GLY A 353 19.67 1.48 -20.54
CA GLY A 353 19.20 2.68 -21.20
C GLY A 353 17.71 2.70 -21.51
N LEU A 354 17.40 3.48 -22.53
CA LEU A 354 16.07 3.58 -23.13
C LEU A 354 16.07 2.76 -24.42
N HIS A 355 15.01 2.00 -24.64
CA HIS A 355 14.88 1.13 -25.81
C HIS A 355 13.53 1.35 -26.46
N LEU A 356 13.52 1.87 -27.68
CA LEU A 356 12.33 2.01 -28.49
C LEU A 356 12.08 0.71 -29.25
N TYR A 357 10.94 0.09 -29.04
CA TYR A 357 10.44 -1.03 -29.84
C TYR A 357 9.30 -0.51 -30.72
N THR A 358 9.51 -0.53 -32.04
CA THR A 358 8.47 -0.23 -33.02
C THR A 358 7.84 -1.53 -33.49
N VAL A 359 6.55 -1.71 -33.19
CA VAL A 359 5.77 -2.86 -33.65
C VAL A 359 5.16 -2.51 -35.00
N CYS A 360 5.49 -3.28 -36.04
CA CYS A 360 5.02 -3.04 -37.40
C CYS A 360 4.18 -4.19 -37.95
N LYS A 361 3.52 -3.93 -39.08
CA LYS A 361 2.86 -4.97 -39.88
C LYS A 361 3.89 -5.97 -40.39
N GLU A 362 3.45 -7.22 -40.59
CA GLU A 362 4.29 -8.28 -41.14
C GLU A 362 4.80 -7.93 -42.55
N GLY A 363 6.08 -8.18 -42.82
CA GLY A 363 6.73 -7.86 -44.10
C GLY A 363 7.14 -6.40 -44.27
N LYS A 364 7.03 -5.57 -43.21
CA LYS A 364 7.39 -4.15 -43.18
C LYS A 364 8.59 -3.81 -42.30
N GLU A 365 9.32 -4.81 -41.84
CA GLU A 365 10.42 -4.66 -40.88
C GLU A 365 11.54 -3.75 -41.39
N GLU A 366 11.92 -3.91 -42.66
CA GLU A 366 12.98 -3.10 -43.30
C GLU A 366 12.55 -1.63 -43.48
N ASP A 367 11.33 -1.41 -43.96
CA ASP A 367 10.73 -0.08 -44.10
C ASP A 367 10.63 0.62 -42.72
N CYS A 368 10.24 -0.14 -41.69
CA CYS A 368 10.06 0.35 -40.33
C CYS A 368 11.38 0.53 -39.56
N LEU A 369 12.50 -0.02 -40.04
CA LEU A 369 13.82 0.17 -39.43
C LEU A 369 14.27 1.63 -39.53
N ASN A 370 14.10 2.23 -40.71
CA ASN A 370 14.37 3.65 -40.92
C ASN A 370 13.44 4.54 -40.07
N TYR A 371 12.15 4.20 -40.04
CA TYR A 371 11.19 4.89 -39.17
C TYR A 371 11.61 4.83 -37.69
N SER A 372 11.94 3.65 -37.17
CA SER A 372 12.26 3.47 -35.75
C SER A 372 13.55 4.22 -35.37
N ARG A 373 14.54 4.24 -36.27
CA ARG A 373 15.74 5.07 -36.15
C ARG A 373 15.39 6.55 -36.06
N GLU A 374 14.59 7.07 -36.99
CA GLU A 374 14.16 8.48 -36.99
C GLU A 374 13.42 8.84 -35.70
N VAL A 375 12.45 8.01 -35.28
CA VAL A 375 11.67 8.26 -34.07
C VAL A 375 12.54 8.22 -32.81
N SER A 376 13.51 7.31 -32.72
CA SER A 376 14.45 7.29 -31.59
C SER A 376 15.28 8.58 -31.49
N LEU A 377 15.69 9.14 -32.63
CA LEU A 377 16.41 10.42 -32.70
C LEU A 377 15.48 11.58 -32.33
N LEU A 378 14.22 11.57 -32.78
CA LEU A 378 13.23 12.59 -32.44
C LEU A 378 12.92 12.59 -30.94
N ILE A 379 12.67 11.42 -30.34
CA ILE A 379 12.45 11.29 -28.90
C ILE A 379 13.68 11.83 -28.14
N LYS A 380 14.89 11.43 -28.55
CA LYS A 380 16.14 11.90 -27.92
C LYS A 380 16.30 13.42 -28.02
N LYS A 381 16.07 14.00 -29.21
CA LYS A 381 16.13 15.45 -29.42
C LYS A 381 15.13 16.18 -28.54
N SER A 382 13.87 15.73 -28.53
CA SER A 382 12.82 16.34 -27.71
C SER A 382 13.13 16.23 -26.21
N LEU A 383 13.71 15.11 -25.75
CA LEU A 383 14.16 14.95 -24.35
C LEU A 383 15.19 16.00 -23.95
N VAL A 384 16.13 16.31 -24.83
CA VAL A 384 17.18 17.30 -24.56
C VAL A 384 16.65 18.73 -24.72
N GLN A 385 16.01 19.02 -25.86
CA GLN A 385 15.63 20.37 -26.25
C GLN A 385 14.39 20.87 -25.49
N ASN A 386 13.38 20.02 -25.35
CA ASN A 386 12.06 20.41 -24.85
C ASN A 386 11.90 19.97 -23.39
N GLY A 387 12.35 18.75 -23.09
CA GLY A 387 12.34 18.19 -21.74
C GLY A 387 13.48 18.70 -20.84
N GLY A 388 14.46 19.43 -21.38
CA GLY A 388 15.58 19.97 -20.61
C GLY A 388 16.53 18.91 -20.04
N CYS A 389 16.61 17.73 -20.65
CA CYS A 389 17.49 16.66 -20.18
C CYS A 389 18.96 17.03 -20.38
N SER A 390 19.69 17.24 -19.28
CA SER A 390 21.11 17.60 -19.28
C SER A 390 22.07 16.40 -19.20
N VAL A 391 21.53 15.20 -19.01
CA VAL A 391 22.31 13.97 -18.80
C VAL A 391 22.65 13.31 -20.14
N LYS A 392 23.79 12.62 -20.21
CA LYS A 392 24.18 11.79 -21.37
C LYS A 392 23.44 10.46 -21.32
N PHE A 393 22.71 10.12 -22.38
CA PHE A 393 21.99 8.85 -22.53
C PHE A 393 21.85 8.46 -24.01
N TYR A 394 21.55 7.18 -24.25
CA TYR A 394 21.18 6.68 -25.57
C TYR A 394 19.75 6.15 -25.59
N ILE A 395 19.19 6.10 -26.81
CA ILE A 395 17.96 5.38 -27.11
C ILE A 395 18.31 4.40 -28.22
N THR A 396 18.24 3.09 -27.94
CA THR A 396 18.33 2.09 -29.01
C THR A 396 16.97 1.93 -29.67
N TYR A 397 16.94 1.52 -30.92
CA TYR A 397 15.71 1.26 -31.65
C TYR A 397 15.68 -0.19 -32.14
N HIS A 398 14.51 -0.81 -32.08
CA HIS A 398 14.24 -2.20 -32.43
C HIS A 398 12.93 -2.26 -33.21
N VAL A 399 12.88 -3.10 -34.22
CA VAL A 399 11.65 -3.34 -35.00
C VAL A 399 11.20 -4.78 -34.75
N VAL A 400 9.91 -4.94 -34.50
CA VAL A 400 9.29 -6.25 -34.22
C VAL A 400 8.02 -6.35 -35.06
N SER A 401 7.90 -7.40 -35.88
CA SER A 401 6.63 -7.70 -36.54
C SER A 401 5.67 -8.41 -35.58
N SER A 402 4.37 -8.27 -35.83
CA SER A 402 3.29 -8.79 -34.97
C SER A 402 3.39 -10.30 -34.65
N SER A 403 4.09 -11.08 -35.49
CA SER A 403 4.29 -12.53 -35.37
C SER A 403 5.67 -12.97 -34.85
N ALA A 404 6.63 -12.04 -34.67
CA ALA A 404 8.02 -12.38 -34.36
C ALA A 404 8.33 -12.58 -32.87
N LYS A 405 9.39 -13.34 -32.58
CA LYS A 405 9.98 -13.41 -31.23
C LYS A 405 10.73 -12.12 -30.94
N VAL A 406 10.54 -11.58 -29.74
CA VAL A 406 11.25 -10.37 -29.29
C VAL A 406 12.66 -10.75 -28.81
N GLU A 407 13.67 -10.09 -29.36
CA GLU A 407 15.05 -10.21 -28.91
C GLU A 407 15.38 -9.23 -27.77
N PRO A 408 16.27 -9.62 -26.83
CA PRO A 408 16.74 -8.71 -25.79
C PRO A 408 17.46 -7.52 -26.41
N PRO A 409 17.33 -6.31 -25.84
CA PRO A 409 18.05 -5.18 -26.35
C PRO A 409 19.54 -5.34 -26.07
N HIS A 410 20.36 -5.19 -27.10
CA HIS A 410 21.82 -5.17 -26.97
C HIS A 410 22.31 -3.77 -26.59
N HIS A 411 23.44 -3.71 -25.87
CA HIS A 411 24.17 -2.47 -25.69
C HIS A 411 24.59 -1.96 -27.07
N ASP A 412 24.33 -0.68 -27.35
CA ASP A 412 24.75 -0.08 -28.61
C ASP A 412 26.19 0.41 -28.47
N GLU A 413 27.13 -0.37 -29.00
CA GLU A 413 28.58 -0.12 -28.94
C GLU A 413 29.00 1.21 -29.57
N ARG A 414 28.12 1.88 -30.33
CA ARG A 414 28.36 3.22 -30.87
C ARG A 414 28.33 4.30 -29.79
N TYR A 415 27.79 4.01 -28.61
CA TYR A 415 27.75 4.96 -27.49
C TYR A 415 28.83 4.65 -26.44
N PRO A 416 29.51 5.69 -25.90
CA PRO A 416 30.44 5.50 -24.80
C PRO A 416 29.75 4.92 -23.57
N GLN A 417 30.47 4.13 -22.79
CA GLN A 417 29.96 3.49 -21.57
C GLN A 417 29.35 4.48 -20.57
N CYS A 418 29.80 5.74 -20.54
CA CYS A 418 29.23 6.78 -19.67
C CYS A 418 27.81 7.25 -20.05
N TYR A 419 27.25 6.76 -21.16
CA TYR A 419 25.85 6.97 -21.56
C TYR A 419 24.93 5.87 -21.02
N ASP A 420 25.50 4.77 -20.53
CA ASP A 420 24.76 3.68 -19.91
C ASP A 420 24.22 4.12 -18.55
N LEU A 421 22.90 4.03 -18.38
CA LEU A 421 22.16 4.40 -17.18
C LEU A 421 22.09 3.25 -16.15
N CYS A 422 22.75 2.12 -16.39
CA CYS A 422 22.92 1.05 -15.41
C CYS A 422 23.46 1.63 -14.11
N ASN A 423 22.78 1.30 -13.01
CA ASN A 423 23.13 1.71 -11.65
C ASN A 423 23.17 3.22 -11.34
N CYS A 424 23.00 4.13 -12.32
CA CYS A 424 22.96 5.59 -12.10
C CYS A 424 21.51 6.10 -11.92
N LYS A 425 20.97 5.97 -10.70
CA LYS A 425 19.58 6.32 -10.37
C LYS A 425 19.27 7.80 -10.62
N GLU A 426 20.20 8.68 -10.28
CA GLU A 426 20.07 10.13 -10.39
C GLU A 426 19.91 10.54 -11.86
N ASN A 427 20.77 9.99 -12.72
CA ASN A 427 20.75 10.25 -14.16
C ASN A 427 19.43 9.78 -14.80
N LEU A 428 18.97 8.57 -14.44
CA LEU A 428 17.69 8.08 -14.93
C LEU A 428 16.51 8.96 -14.49
N ASN A 429 16.54 9.49 -13.26
CA ASN A 429 15.50 10.40 -12.79
C ASN A 429 15.45 11.71 -13.59
N VAL A 430 16.60 12.24 -14.04
CA VAL A 430 16.64 13.42 -14.91
C VAL A 430 15.96 13.12 -16.25
N VAL A 431 16.26 11.97 -16.85
CA VAL A 431 15.61 11.53 -18.10
C VAL A 431 14.10 11.35 -17.92
N LEU A 432 13.67 10.75 -16.80
CA LEU A 432 12.24 10.57 -16.49
C LEU A 432 11.50 11.90 -16.27
N LYS A 433 12.14 12.90 -15.65
CA LYS A 433 11.58 14.25 -15.53
C LYS A 433 11.39 14.91 -16.90
N ALA A 434 12.40 14.82 -17.76
CA ALA A 434 12.31 15.33 -19.12
C ALA A 434 11.20 14.64 -19.93
N LEU A 435 11.06 13.32 -19.77
CA LEU A 435 10.00 12.53 -20.42
C LEU A 435 8.61 12.96 -19.96
N ALA A 436 8.43 13.21 -18.65
CA ALA A 436 7.15 13.68 -18.12
C ALA A 436 6.74 15.04 -18.72
N ILE A 437 7.70 15.95 -18.92
CA ILE A 437 7.47 17.26 -19.56
C ILE A 437 6.97 17.05 -21.00
N ILE A 438 7.65 16.21 -21.79
CA ILE A 438 7.28 15.95 -23.19
C ILE A 438 5.93 15.28 -23.31
N LEU A 439 5.61 14.34 -22.42
CA LEU A 439 4.31 13.67 -22.42
C LEU A 439 3.19 14.65 -22.09
N ALA A 440 3.42 15.59 -21.16
CA ALA A 440 2.43 16.57 -20.74
C ALA A 440 2.29 17.79 -21.68
N GLN A 441 3.12 17.88 -22.72
CA GLN A 441 3.18 19.05 -23.60
C GLN A 441 1.97 19.12 -24.55
N VAL A 442 1.43 20.33 -24.70
CA VAL A 442 0.47 20.67 -25.77
C VAL A 442 1.06 21.81 -26.60
N PRO A 443 1.07 21.72 -27.95
CA PRO A 443 1.61 22.77 -28.80
C PRO A 443 0.94 24.12 -28.56
N SER A 444 1.74 25.16 -28.34
CA SER A 444 1.32 26.54 -28.16
C SER A 444 1.18 27.24 -29.52
N PRO A 445 0.01 27.85 -29.84
CA PRO A 445 -0.15 28.78 -30.96
C PRO A 445 0.86 29.94 -31.01
N LEU A 446 1.38 30.41 -29.88
CA LEU A 446 2.40 31.47 -29.82
C LEU A 446 3.77 31.01 -30.32
N SER A 447 4.04 29.71 -30.30
CA SER A 447 5.33 29.15 -30.73
C SER A 447 5.65 29.49 -32.19
N SER A 448 4.64 29.46 -33.06
CA SER A 448 4.80 29.80 -34.48
C SER A 448 5.05 31.30 -34.72
N ASN A 449 4.57 32.17 -33.84
CA ASN A 449 4.69 33.62 -34.00
C ASN A 449 6.02 34.17 -33.47
N LEU A 450 6.60 33.50 -32.46
CA LEU A 450 7.82 33.96 -31.81
C LEU A 450 9.08 33.21 -32.27
N GLY A 451 8.93 32.11 -33.03
CA GLY A 451 10.05 31.25 -33.43
C GLY A 451 10.73 30.56 -32.23
N VAL A 452 10.06 30.54 -31.08
CA VAL A 452 10.50 29.92 -29.84
C VAL A 452 9.48 28.86 -29.46
N GLU A 453 9.93 27.70 -29.02
CA GLU A 453 9.06 26.62 -28.59
C GLU A 453 8.49 26.93 -27.19
N ILE A 454 7.22 27.31 -27.15
CA ILE A 454 6.45 27.52 -25.93
C ILE A 454 5.55 26.30 -25.77
N MET A 455 5.38 25.81 -24.54
CA MET A 455 4.55 24.62 -24.29
C MET A 455 3.57 24.90 -23.18
N CYS A 456 2.31 24.48 -23.39
CA CYS A 456 1.35 24.38 -22.30
C CYS A 456 1.52 23.01 -21.65
N LEU A 457 1.78 22.97 -20.35
CA LEU A 457 1.89 21.73 -19.59
C LEU A 457 0.55 21.36 -18.95
N LEU A 458 0.08 20.16 -19.24
CA LEU A 458 -1.08 19.58 -18.56
C LEU A 458 -0.70 19.18 -17.13
N THR A 459 -1.64 19.33 -16.18
CA THR A 459 -1.49 18.61 -14.91
C THR A 459 -1.58 17.10 -15.16
N LYS A 460 -1.12 16.30 -14.20
CA LYS A 460 -1.17 14.83 -14.31
C LYS A 460 -2.57 14.32 -14.61
N GLU A 461 -3.57 14.80 -13.90
CA GLU A 461 -4.98 14.40 -14.05
C GLU A 461 -5.50 14.80 -15.43
N GLN A 462 -5.10 15.97 -15.92
CA GLN A 462 -5.48 16.48 -17.23
C GLN A 462 -4.87 15.63 -18.35
N PHE A 463 -3.58 15.29 -18.23
CA PHE A 463 -2.91 14.41 -19.18
C PHE A 463 -3.55 13.02 -19.22
N GLU A 464 -3.82 12.41 -18.06
CA GLU A 464 -4.48 11.10 -17.97
C GLU A 464 -5.88 11.11 -18.60
N LEU A 465 -6.68 12.15 -18.35
CA LEU A 465 -8.01 12.31 -18.94
C LEU A 465 -7.94 12.48 -20.47
N VAL A 466 -7.08 13.38 -20.96
CA VAL A 466 -6.93 13.63 -22.40
C VAL A 466 -6.45 12.37 -23.11
N HIS A 467 -5.42 11.71 -22.59
CA HIS A 467 -4.84 10.53 -23.21
C HIS A 467 -5.81 9.32 -23.19
N LYS A 468 -6.69 9.21 -22.20
CA LYS A 468 -7.71 8.15 -22.19
C LYS A 468 -8.75 8.35 -23.30
N GLU A 469 -9.14 9.59 -23.56
CA GLU A 469 -10.26 9.93 -24.45
C GLU A 469 -9.82 10.25 -25.89
N ILE A 470 -8.54 10.59 -26.11
CA ILE A 470 -7.97 11.01 -27.42
C ILE A 470 -8.28 10.05 -28.57
N HIS A 471 -8.35 8.76 -28.27
CA HIS A 471 -8.63 7.72 -29.27
C HIS A 471 -10.09 7.30 -29.32
N HIS A 472 -10.82 7.38 -28.21
CA HIS A 472 -12.22 6.94 -28.11
C HIS A 472 -13.21 7.98 -28.66
N LYS A 473 -12.83 9.26 -28.66
CA LYS A 473 -13.72 10.37 -29.03
C LYS A 473 -13.13 11.24 -30.14
N ARG A 474 -12.46 10.63 -31.12
CA ARG A 474 -11.76 11.34 -32.20
C ARG A 474 -12.69 12.23 -33.02
N GLU A 475 -13.97 11.89 -33.07
CA GLU A 475 -15.05 12.64 -33.70
C GLU A 475 -15.37 13.98 -33.00
N LEU A 476 -14.98 14.13 -31.73
CA LEU A 476 -15.11 15.41 -31.01
C LEU A 476 -13.94 16.36 -31.26
N TRP A 477 -12.96 15.96 -32.07
CA TRP A 477 -11.78 16.76 -32.36
C TRP A 477 -12.03 17.74 -33.52
N VAL A 478 -11.90 19.04 -33.23
CA VAL A 478 -12.04 20.08 -34.25
C VAL A 478 -10.70 20.26 -35.00
N LYS A 479 -10.60 19.67 -36.19
CA LYS A 479 -9.43 19.82 -37.10
C LYS A 479 -9.63 21.00 -38.06
N GLY A 480 -8.55 21.67 -38.46
CA GLY A 480 -8.61 22.74 -39.48
C GLY A 480 -7.34 23.61 -39.51
N ALA A 481 -7.09 24.29 -40.62
CA ALA A 481 -5.93 25.18 -40.81
C ALA A 481 -5.95 26.39 -39.86
N ALA A 482 -4.80 27.05 -39.65
CA ALA A 482 -4.75 28.27 -38.83
C ALA A 482 -5.75 29.33 -39.36
N GLY A 483 -6.38 30.09 -38.45
CA GLY A 483 -7.35 31.14 -38.82
C GLY A 483 -8.78 30.69 -39.13
N THR A 484 -9.08 29.38 -39.19
CA THR A 484 -10.42 28.89 -39.55
C THR A 484 -11.48 28.94 -38.44
N GLY A 485 -11.30 29.79 -37.41
CA GLY A 485 -12.27 29.91 -36.31
C GLY A 485 -12.38 28.68 -35.38
N LYS A 486 -11.42 27.75 -35.40
CA LYS A 486 -11.46 26.52 -34.60
C LYS A 486 -11.69 26.74 -33.11
N THR A 487 -11.06 27.77 -32.54
CA THR A 487 -11.26 28.12 -31.14
C THR A 487 -12.73 28.43 -30.89
N LEU A 488 -13.36 29.24 -31.74
CA LEU A 488 -14.78 29.60 -31.61
C LEU A 488 -15.70 28.37 -31.79
N VAL A 489 -15.39 27.48 -32.73
CA VAL A 489 -16.11 26.22 -32.91
C VAL A 489 -15.93 25.29 -31.70
N ALA A 490 -14.72 25.14 -31.19
CA ALA A 490 -14.42 24.34 -30.00
C ALA A 490 -15.13 24.90 -28.76
N LEU A 491 -15.16 26.23 -28.59
CA LEU A 491 -15.91 26.90 -27.54
C LEU A 491 -17.41 26.56 -27.61
N GLU A 492 -17.99 26.60 -28.80
CA GLU A 492 -19.42 26.33 -28.98
C GLU A 492 -19.76 24.85 -28.79
N VAL A 493 -18.87 23.95 -29.23
CA VAL A 493 -18.97 22.50 -28.96
C VAL A 493 -18.89 22.23 -27.46
N ILE A 494 -17.94 22.84 -26.74
CA ILE A 494 -17.80 22.70 -25.29
C ILE A 494 -19.06 23.19 -24.57
N LYS A 495 -19.59 24.37 -24.94
CA LYS A 495 -20.84 24.90 -24.38
C LYS A 495 -22.01 23.97 -24.61
N LYS A 496 -22.16 23.45 -25.83
CA LYS A 496 -23.23 22.53 -26.19
C LYS A 496 -23.15 21.22 -25.41
N ILE A 497 -21.95 20.65 -25.27
CA ILE A 497 -21.72 19.43 -24.47
C ILE A 497 -22.02 19.70 -22.99
N ALA A 498 -21.59 20.84 -22.46
CA ALA A 498 -21.84 21.23 -21.08
C ALA A 498 -23.35 21.37 -20.79
N LEU A 499 -24.09 22.00 -21.70
CA LEU A 499 -25.54 22.15 -21.62
C LEU A 499 -26.25 20.80 -21.68
N LEU A 500 -25.95 19.99 -22.71
CA LEU A 500 -26.63 18.71 -22.95
C LEU A 500 -26.38 17.67 -21.84
N ASN A 501 -25.20 17.72 -21.21
CA ASN A 501 -24.81 16.78 -20.16
C ASN A 501 -24.88 17.37 -18.75
N ASN A 502 -25.43 18.58 -18.60
CA ASN A 502 -25.55 19.30 -17.33
C ASN A 502 -24.24 19.35 -16.52
N LEU A 503 -23.13 19.70 -17.21
CA LEU A 503 -21.79 19.72 -16.62
C LEU A 503 -21.48 21.12 -16.05
N GLY A 504 -21.08 21.16 -14.77
CA GLY A 504 -20.53 22.36 -14.16
C GLY A 504 -19.15 22.71 -14.71
N LYS A 505 -18.75 23.99 -14.61
CA LYS A 505 -17.47 24.50 -15.13
C LYS A 505 -16.23 23.76 -14.59
N ASN A 506 -16.30 23.33 -13.33
CA ASN A 506 -15.27 22.51 -12.67
C ASN A 506 -15.10 21.10 -13.28
N LYS A 507 -16.02 20.65 -14.15
CA LYS A 507 -15.96 19.38 -14.88
C LYS A 507 -15.46 19.54 -16.32
N ILE A 508 -15.09 20.75 -16.74
CA ILE A 508 -14.65 21.05 -18.10
C ILE A 508 -13.15 21.33 -18.11
N LEU A 509 -12.38 20.45 -18.76
CA LEU A 509 -10.97 20.67 -19.03
C LEU A 509 -10.80 21.45 -20.33
N PHE A 510 -10.45 22.73 -20.22
CA PHE A 510 -10.05 23.56 -21.36
C PHE A 510 -8.63 24.10 -21.16
N VAL A 511 -7.77 23.90 -22.15
CA VAL A 511 -6.35 24.27 -22.12
C VAL A 511 -6.10 25.21 -23.29
N ALA A 512 -5.85 26.47 -22.99
CA ALA A 512 -5.57 27.51 -23.97
C ALA A 512 -4.64 28.56 -23.38
N GLU A 513 -3.95 29.30 -24.23
CA GLU A 513 -3.01 30.35 -23.83
C GLU A 513 -3.71 31.61 -23.32
N ASN A 514 -4.92 31.89 -23.82
CA ASN A 514 -5.66 33.09 -23.47
C ASN A 514 -6.42 32.86 -22.16
N GLU A 515 -5.89 33.41 -21.06
CA GLU A 515 -6.50 33.31 -19.73
C GLU A 515 -7.95 33.82 -19.71
N GLY A 516 -8.28 34.87 -20.45
CA GLY A 516 -9.63 35.42 -20.53
C GLY A 516 -10.63 34.41 -21.13
N ILE A 517 -10.25 33.69 -22.18
CA ILE A 517 -11.07 32.62 -22.76
C ILE A 517 -11.17 31.43 -21.79
N VAL A 518 -10.08 31.08 -21.12
CA VAL A 518 -10.06 30.01 -20.12
C VAL A 518 -11.02 30.30 -18.97
N GLN A 519 -11.04 31.52 -18.45
CA GLN A 519 -11.94 31.97 -17.36
C GLN A 519 -13.41 32.05 -17.77
N GLN A 520 -13.71 32.22 -19.06
CA GLN A 520 -15.10 32.20 -19.53
C GLN A 520 -15.69 30.78 -19.50
N ILE A 521 -14.85 29.76 -19.70
CA ILE A 521 -15.27 28.35 -19.74
C ILE A 521 -15.16 27.67 -18.37
N ARG A 522 -14.03 27.84 -17.67
CA ARG A 522 -13.82 27.37 -16.29
C ARG A 522 -14.58 28.25 -15.30
#